data_AF-Q5L579-F1
#
_entry.id   AF-Q5L579-F1
#
_cell.length_a   1.000
_cell.length_b   1.000
_cell.length_c   1.000
_cell.angle_alpha   90.00
_cell.angle_beta   90.00
_cell.angle_gamma   90.00
#
_symmetry.space_group_name_H-M   'P 1'
#
loop_
_entity.id
_entity.type
_entity.pdbx_description
1 polymer ?
#
loop_
_entity_poly.entity_id
_entity_poly.type
_entity_poly.pdbx_seq_one_letter_code
_entity_poly.pdbx_strand_id
1 'polypeptide(L)'
;MANITLNCFPNYSTSPVAELSLKQRLQTCAGNIHYHVFYFFITTTLLKQSPYTVNPANARILLTVILSVVVSSVLFVFLYPLKLALLGVSLCLKDAETAAISPVKVFSRHLQDICHDTLYINSATLHVVPESSPFLKSFLIPEKHSWKLCHLESEISKIYSGTPDPLYKILHYVNTKFLQKNGASSSQQDSLEESLYYSVLQKLTAALQDPSITKERKEQLLNYIGSYAYACPPTWIEVIFRELTEIYNKQDTSVNYVLLCVQMFKENLLQFITNRSSPEWHHIASFKHYHGRSLGLNMDSLARIQFTGYLILKKQGLYDRVYKRFISSYRDSVSDLIEYIRDQISESSQDLKNSLSLYLCETMRTLSVPENEISSILSSLFYDDQFNLNTSGVVFILLILGILTTNPETTTQKIKKRLGAILC
;
A
#
# COMPACT_ATOMS: atom_id res chain seq x y z
N MET A 1 -9.46 0.13 -7.78
CA MET A 1 -8.21 -0.42 -8.36
C MET A 1 -7.50 0.68 -9.14
N ALA A 2 -6.67 1.47 -8.45
CA ALA A 2 -5.76 2.40 -9.12
C ALA A 2 -4.46 1.63 -9.40
N ASN A 3 -3.95 1.72 -10.63
CA ASN A 3 -2.63 1.21 -10.99
C ASN A 3 -1.58 1.91 -10.11
N ILE A 4 -1.25 1.31 -8.97
CA ILE A 4 -0.05 1.64 -8.22
C ILE A 4 1.09 1.14 -9.08
N THR A 5 1.78 2.08 -9.73
CA THR A 5 2.98 1.79 -10.49
C THR A 5 3.93 1.00 -9.59
N LEU A 6 4.22 -0.25 -9.98
CA LEU A 6 5.24 -1.16 -9.46
C LEU A 6 6.68 -0.59 -9.48
N ASN A 7 6.84 0.73 -9.65
CA ASN A 7 8.10 1.41 -9.91
C ASN A 7 9.11 1.35 -8.75
N CYS A 8 8.73 0.85 -7.57
CA CYS A 8 9.64 0.71 -6.43
C CYS A 8 10.32 -0.66 -6.36
N PHE A 9 9.83 -1.66 -7.08
CA PHE A 9 10.41 -3.00 -7.08
C PHE A 9 10.79 -3.39 -8.51
N PRO A 10 12.03 -3.85 -8.74
CA PRO A 10 12.40 -4.32 -10.07
C PRO A 10 11.50 -5.50 -10.45
N ASN A 11 10.93 -5.49 -11.65
CA ASN A 11 10.42 -6.71 -12.25
C ASN A 11 11.54 -7.74 -12.21
N TYR A 12 11.24 -8.97 -11.74
CA TYR A 12 12.18 -10.08 -11.75
C TYR A 12 12.44 -10.51 -13.21
N SER A 13 13.14 -9.67 -13.94
CA SER A 13 13.56 -9.91 -15.31
C SER A 13 14.77 -10.84 -15.24
N THR A 14 14.56 -12.10 -15.57
CA THR A 14 15.59 -13.11 -15.83
C THR A 14 16.37 -12.84 -17.12
N SER A 15 16.36 -11.61 -17.63
CA SER A 15 17.28 -11.17 -18.67
C SER A 15 18.51 -10.57 -17.98
N PRO A 16 19.54 -11.35 -17.60
CA PRO A 16 20.85 -10.74 -17.52
C PRO A 16 21.08 -10.21 -18.94
N VAL A 17 21.21 -8.90 -19.08
CA VAL A 17 22.03 -8.39 -20.18
C VAL A 17 23.42 -8.91 -19.85
N ALA A 18 23.69 -10.14 -20.28
CA ALA A 18 24.96 -10.79 -20.07
C ALA A 18 25.95 -9.93 -20.82
N GLU A 19 26.75 -9.13 -20.10
CA GLU A 19 28.00 -8.67 -20.67
C GLU A 19 28.73 -9.93 -21.13
N LEU A 20 28.85 -10.10 -22.45
CA LEU A 20 29.61 -11.18 -23.06
C LEU A 20 30.96 -11.26 -22.33
N SER A 21 31.26 -12.42 -21.73
CA SER A 21 32.51 -12.61 -21.01
C SER A 21 33.69 -12.33 -21.94
N LEU A 22 34.85 -11.95 -21.40
CA LEU A 22 36.05 -11.70 -22.23
C LEU A 22 36.33 -12.88 -23.19
N LYS A 23 36.11 -14.11 -22.71
CA LYS A 23 36.19 -15.35 -23.50
C LYS A 23 35.19 -15.38 -24.65
N GLN A 24 33.91 -15.07 -24.38
CA GLN A 24 32.88 -15.00 -25.42
C GLN A 24 33.16 -13.88 -26.42
N ARG A 25 33.58 -12.69 -25.97
CA ARG A 25 33.99 -11.58 -26.86
C ARG A 25 35.15 -11.98 -27.77
N LEU A 26 36.16 -12.68 -27.23
CA LEU A 26 37.30 -13.19 -28.01
C LEU A 26 36.88 -14.27 -29.01
N GLN A 27 35.97 -15.16 -28.63
CA GLN A 27 35.40 -16.18 -29.54
C GLN A 27 34.58 -15.56 -30.67
N THR A 28 33.72 -14.57 -30.36
CA THR A 28 32.96 -13.83 -31.38
C THR A 28 33.89 -13.04 -32.30
N CYS A 29 34.92 -12.39 -31.75
CA CYS A 29 35.93 -11.68 -32.54
C CYS A 29 36.71 -12.63 -33.46
N ALA A 30 37.15 -13.79 -32.95
CA ALA A 30 37.84 -14.82 -33.74
C ALA A 30 36.95 -15.41 -34.86
N GLY A 31 35.64 -15.54 -34.61
CA GLY A 31 34.65 -15.94 -35.61
C GLY A 31 34.50 -14.91 -36.73
N ASN A 32 34.49 -13.62 -36.38
CA ASN A 32 34.15 -12.52 -37.29
C ASN A 32 35.36 -11.78 -37.89
N ILE A 33 36.58 -12.15 -37.52
CA ILE A 33 37.81 -11.44 -37.94
C ILE A 33 37.96 -11.37 -39.47
N HIS A 34 37.54 -12.43 -40.17
CA HIS A 34 37.55 -12.49 -41.64
C HIS A 34 36.59 -11.47 -42.25
N TYR A 35 35.39 -11.34 -41.69
CA TYR A 35 34.39 -10.38 -42.17
C TYR A 35 34.86 -8.94 -41.97
N HIS A 36 35.44 -8.61 -40.82
CA HIS A 36 35.94 -7.26 -40.54
C HIS A 36 37.11 -6.87 -41.44
N VAL A 37 38.08 -7.77 -41.64
CA VAL A 37 39.24 -7.47 -42.51
C VAL A 37 38.83 -7.41 -43.97
N PHE A 38 37.94 -8.30 -44.42
CA PHE A 38 37.42 -8.29 -45.78
C PHE A 38 36.56 -7.05 -46.06
N TYR A 39 35.70 -6.66 -45.12
CA TYR A 39 34.90 -5.43 -45.21
C TYR A 39 35.79 -4.18 -45.24
N PHE A 40 36.81 -4.11 -44.37
CA PHE A 40 37.77 -3.00 -44.36
C PHE A 40 38.56 -2.93 -45.67
N PHE A 41 39.00 -4.06 -46.22
CA PHE A 41 39.70 -4.12 -47.50
C PHE A 41 38.82 -3.67 -48.67
N ILE A 42 37.54 -4.08 -48.72
CA ILE A 42 36.60 -3.63 -49.74
C ILE A 42 36.36 -2.11 -49.63
N THR A 43 36.11 -1.61 -48.42
CA THR A 43 35.78 -0.19 -48.20
C THR A 43 36.97 0.75 -48.36
N THR A 44 38.18 0.35 -47.98
CA THR A 44 39.34 1.24 -48.03
C THR A 44 40.15 1.15 -49.33
N THR A 45 40.18 -0.01 -49.98
CA THR A 45 41.06 -0.27 -51.14
C THR A 45 40.30 -0.38 -52.46
N LEU A 46 39.16 -1.07 -52.48
CA LEU A 46 38.34 -1.23 -53.68
C LEU A 46 37.43 -0.02 -53.94
N LEU A 47 36.77 0.51 -52.90
CA LEU A 47 35.84 1.63 -53.04
C LEU A 47 36.51 3.02 -53.17
N LYS A 48 37.80 3.16 -52.81
CA LYS A 48 38.57 4.39 -53.06
C LYS A 48 39.05 4.53 -54.52
N GLN A 49 38.97 3.48 -55.33
CA GLN A 49 39.26 3.56 -56.77
C GLN A 49 38.01 3.95 -57.57
N SER A 50 37.59 5.20 -57.43
CA SER A 50 36.78 5.91 -58.42
C SER A 50 37.13 7.39 -58.32
N PRO A 51 37.65 7.99 -59.39
CA PRO A 51 36.72 8.52 -60.38
C PRO A 51 37.16 8.33 -61.84
N TYR A 52 36.15 8.22 -62.71
CA TYR A 52 36.17 8.59 -64.13
C TYR A 52 37.41 8.23 -64.96
N THR A 53 37.28 7.20 -65.81
CA THR A 53 37.58 7.34 -67.25
C THR A 53 37.02 6.15 -68.03
N VAL A 54 36.46 6.47 -69.19
CA VAL A 54 35.62 5.64 -70.06
C VAL A 54 36.47 4.61 -70.82
N ASN A 55 36.30 3.32 -70.49
CA ASN A 55 36.72 2.08 -71.18
C ASN A 55 38.24 1.88 -71.50
N PRO A 56 38.76 0.63 -71.55
CA PRO A 56 38.05 -0.64 -71.70
C PRO A 56 37.80 -1.33 -70.34
N ALA A 57 36.52 -1.44 -69.99
CA ALA A 57 36.06 -1.81 -68.65
C ALA A 57 36.39 -3.27 -68.27
N ASN A 58 36.47 -4.22 -69.20
CA ASN A 58 36.47 -5.63 -68.80
C ASN A 58 37.82 -6.16 -68.30
N ALA A 59 38.96 -5.73 -68.88
CA ALA A 59 40.27 -6.26 -68.50
C ALA A 59 40.78 -5.70 -67.16
N ARG A 60 40.53 -4.40 -66.89
CA ARG A 60 40.87 -3.80 -65.60
C ARG A 60 39.98 -4.32 -64.48
N ILE A 61 38.67 -4.47 -64.72
CA ILE A 61 37.76 -5.08 -63.75
C ILE A 61 38.19 -6.53 -63.49
N LEU A 62 38.50 -7.31 -64.52
CA LEU A 62 38.98 -8.69 -64.36
C LEU A 62 40.30 -8.75 -63.57
N LEU A 63 41.26 -7.87 -63.86
CA LEU A 63 42.53 -7.81 -63.12
C LEU A 63 42.30 -7.41 -61.66
N THR A 64 41.44 -6.42 -61.40
CA THR A 64 41.09 -5.99 -60.03
C THR A 64 40.37 -7.11 -59.28
N VAL A 65 39.50 -7.88 -59.94
CA VAL A 65 38.84 -9.05 -59.37
C VAL A 65 39.87 -10.13 -59.05
N ILE A 66 40.75 -10.49 -59.98
CA ILE A 66 41.80 -11.50 -59.77
C ILE A 66 42.73 -11.06 -58.63
N LEU A 67 43.19 -9.80 -58.63
CA LEU A 67 44.05 -9.27 -57.59
C LEU A 67 43.33 -9.25 -56.23
N SER A 68 42.05 -8.91 -56.20
CA SER A 68 41.25 -8.95 -54.98
C SER A 68 41.09 -10.38 -54.43
N VAL A 69 40.94 -11.39 -55.32
CA VAL A 69 40.86 -12.81 -54.93
C VAL A 69 42.20 -13.29 -54.38
N VAL A 70 43.30 -12.95 -55.05
CA VAL A 70 44.65 -13.31 -54.60
C VAL A 70 44.97 -12.65 -53.25
N VAL A 71 44.72 -11.35 -53.11
CA VAL A 71 44.97 -10.62 -51.86
C VAL A 71 44.06 -11.13 -50.74
N SER A 72 42.79 -11.42 -51.03
CA SER A 72 41.88 -12.02 -50.04
C SER A 72 42.34 -13.41 -49.61
N SER A 73 42.86 -14.22 -50.54
CA SER A 73 43.40 -15.56 -50.24
C SER A 73 44.65 -15.47 -49.36
N VAL A 74 45.56 -14.54 -49.68
CA VAL A 74 46.77 -14.28 -48.89
C VAL A 74 46.40 -13.77 -47.49
N LEU A 75 45.47 -12.82 -47.38
CA LEU A 75 44.97 -12.32 -46.10
C LEU A 75 44.32 -13.45 -45.27
N PHE A 76 43.58 -14.36 -45.91
CA PHE A 76 42.98 -15.51 -45.23
C PHE A 76 44.04 -16.43 -44.59
N VAL A 77 45.14 -16.69 -45.32
CA VAL A 77 46.27 -17.49 -44.81
C VAL A 77 46.97 -16.76 -43.64
N PHE A 78 47.13 -15.44 -43.70
CA PHE A 78 47.74 -14.67 -42.61
C PHE A 78 46.83 -14.45 -41.40
N LEU A 79 45.51 -14.42 -41.59
CA LEU A 79 44.53 -14.28 -40.49
C LEU A 79 44.29 -15.59 -39.75
N TYR A 80 44.59 -16.73 -40.38
CA TYR A 80 44.46 -18.04 -39.76
C TYR A 80 45.30 -18.22 -38.48
N PRO A 81 46.61 -17.88 -38.44
CA PRO A 81 47.39 -17.95 -37.20
C PRO A 81 46.91 -16.95 -36.15
N LEU A 82 46.39 -15.77 -36.54
CA LEU A 82 45.80 -14.82 -35.60
C LEU A 82 44.51 -15.34 -34.97
N LYS A 83 43.64 -15.98 -35.77
CA LYS A 83 42.43 -16.65 -35.29
C LYS A 83 42.77 -17.80 -34.35
N LEU A 84 43.79 -18.59 -34.66
CA LEU A 84 44.26 -19.67 -33.79
C LEU A 84 44.84 -19.12 -32.48
N ALA A 85 45.59 -18.01 -32.51
CA ALA A 85 46.10 -17.36 -31.32
C ALA A 85 44.97 -16.81 -30.43
N LEU A 86 43.96 -16.16 -31.02
CA LEU A 86 42.79 -15.66 -30.29
C LEU A 86 41.97 -16.80 -29.67
N LEU A 87 41.78 -17.90 -30.40
CA LEU A 87 41.11 -19.10 -29.90
C LEU A 87 41.94 -19.77 -28.79
N GLY A 88 43.26 -19.87 -28.96
CA GLY A 88 44.18 -20.40 -27.97
C GLY A 88 44.15 -19.60 -26.66
N VAL A 89 44.20 -18.26 -26.75
CA VAL A 89 44.04 -17.37 -25.59
C VAL A 89 42.66 -17.55 -24.96
N SER A 90 41.60 -17.71 -25.75
CA SER A 90 40.24 -17.97 -25.23
C SER A 90 40.12 -19.30 -24.48
N LEU A 91 40.88 -20.32 -24.88
CA LEU A 91 40.91 -21.64 -24.21
C LEU A 91 41.69 -21.59 -22.90
N CYS A 92 42.71 -20.73 -22.80
CA CYS A 92 43.48 -20.50 -21.58
C CYS A 92 42.78 -19.57 -20.58
N LEU A 93 41.77 -18.82 -21.02
CA LEU A 93 40.95 -18.00 -20.13
C LEU A 93 39.97 -18.91 -19.38
N LYS A 94 40.18 -19.03 -18.07
CA LYS A 94 39.21 -19.61 -17.15
C LYS A 94 37.93 -18.78 -17.29
N ASP A 95 36.79 -19.44 -17.46
CA ASP A 95 35.51 -18.74 -17.39
C ASP A 95 35.51 -18.00 -16.06
N ALA A 96 35.35 -16.68 -16.10
CA ALA A 96 35.00 -15.97 -14.90
C ALA A 96 33.75 -16.68 -14.40
N GLU A 97 33.80 -17.26 -13.21
CA GLU A 97 32.59 -17.51 -12.45
C GLU A 97 31.92 -16.15 -12.37
N THR A 98 31.04 -15.86 -13.32
CA THR A 98 29.95 -14.94 -13.08
C THR A 98 29.25 -15.59 -11.91
N ALA A 99 29.63 -15.17 -10.70
CA ALA A 99 28.84 -15.37 -9.52
C ALA A 99 27.51 -14.75 -9.90
N ALA A 100 26.61 -15.57 -10.45
CA ALA A 100 25.24 -15.22 -10.68
C ALA A 100 24.76 -14.94 -9.27
N ILE A 101 24.79 -13.66 -8.89
CA ILE A 101 24.24 -13.21 -7.63
C ILE A 101 22.81 -13.69 -7.73
N SER A 102 22.48 -14.71 -6.93
CA SER A 102 21.15 -15.31 -6.96
C SER A 102 20.16 -14.15 -6.94
N PRO A 103 19.20 -14.10 -7.87
CA PRO A 103 18.30 -12.97 -7.94
C PRO A 103 17.49 -12.80 -6.64
N VAL A 104 17.40 -13.84 -5.79
CA VAL A 104 17.01 -13.77 -4.37
C VAL A 104 17.93 -12.88 -3.53
N LYS A 105 19.25 -13.00 -3.67
CA LYS A 105 20.24 -12.13 -2.99
C LYS A 105 20.19 -10.69 -3.49
N VAL A 106 19.81 -10.46 -4.75
CA VAL A 106 19.61 -9.11 -5.29
C VAL A 106 18.32 -8.50 -4.72
N PHE A 107 17.23 -9.28 -4.72
CA PHE A 107 15.96 -8.88 -4.15
C PHE A 107 16.08 -8.59 -2.65
N SER A 108 16.74 -9.47 -1.89
CA SER A 108 16.95 -9.27 -0.46
C SER A 108 17.77 -8.03 -0.15
N ARG A 109 18.85 -7.78 -0.91
CA ARG A 109 19.64 -6.56 -0.77
C ARG A 109 18.82 -5.34 -1.08
N HIS A 110 18.06 -5.33 -2.18
CA HIS A 110 17.26 -4.16 -2.53
C HIS A 110 16.19 -3.85 -1.48
N LEU A 111 15.56 -4.89 -0.92
CA LEU A 111 14.56 -4.73 0.14
C LEU A 111 15.22 -4.27 1.45
N GLN A 112 16.40 -4.81 1.78
CA GLN A 112 17.21 -4.30 2.88
C GLN A 112 17.57 -2.84 2.66
N ASP A 113 18.07 -2.44 1.49
CA ASP A 113 18.41 -1.07 1.16
C ASP A 113 17.19 -0.16 1.34
N ILE A 114 16.01 -0.56 0.85
CA ILE A 114 14.75 0.18 1.04
C ILE A 114 14.36 0.30 2.53
N CYS A 115 14.55 -0.74 3.32
CA CYS A 115 14.26 -0.71 4.75
C CYS A 115 15.28 0.13 5.55
N HIS A 116 16.50 0.29 5.05
CA HIS A 116 17.54 1.16 5.65
C HIS A 116 17.45 2.61 5.14
N ASP A 117 16.81 2.83 3.98
CA ASP A 117 16.51 4.15 3.46
C ASP A 117 15.47 4.88 4.32
N THR A 118 15.45 6.22 4.21
CA THR A 118 14.44 7.02 4.89
C THR A 118 13.08 6.82 4.21
N LEU A 119 12.13 6.25 4.94
CA LEU A 119 10.75 6.05 4.49
C LEU A 119 9.88 7.26 4.78
N TYR A 120 8.95 7.55 3.88
CA TYR A 120 8.02 8.68 3.99
C TYR A 120 6.57 8.22 3.82
N ILE A 121 5.64 8.89 4.49
CA ILE A 121 4.21 8.77 4.19
C ILE A 121 3.92 9.35 2.81
N ASN A 122 3.28 8.57 1.95
CA ASN A 122 2.80 9.02 0.65
C ASN A 122 1.53 9.87 0.82
N SER A 123 1.58 11.16 0.47
CA SER A 123 0.40 12.02 0.67
C SER A 123 -0.72 11.72 -0.33
N ALA A 124 -0.41 11.06 -1.45
CA ALA A 124 -1.40 10.72 -2.46
C ALA A 124 -2.42 9.68 -1.97
N THR A 125 -2.05 8.83 -1.01
CA THR A 125 -2.85 7.71 -0.51
C THR A 125 -3.43 7.97 0.89
N LEU A 126 -3.34 9.20 1.40
CA LEU A 126 -3.90 9.56 2.71
C LEU A 126 -5.39 9.24 2.83
N HIS A 127 -6.14 9.38 1.73
CA HIS A 127 -7.58 9.15 1.67
C HIS A 127 -7.99 7.67 1.62
N VAL A 128 -7.04 6.75 1.49
CA VAL A 128 -7.33 5.31 1.38
C VAL A 128 -7.98 4.83 2.68
N VAL A 129 -9.06 4.07 2.53
CA VAL A 129 -9.87 3.49 3.61
C VAL A 129 -10.03 1.99 3.37
N PRO A 130 -10.16 1.18 4.43
CA PRO A 130 -10.57 -0.21 4.29
C PRO A 130 -11.97 -0.30 3.66
N GLU A 131 -12.21 -1.37 2.92
CA GLU A 131 -13.56 -1.78 2.54
C GLU A 131 -14.35 -2.08 3.82
N SER A 132 -15.50 -1.44 3.96
CA SER A 132 -16.36 -1.68 5.11
C SER A 132 -17.13 -2.98 4.93
N SER A 133 -17.22 -3.77 5.99
CA SER A 133 -18.08 -4.95 6.01
C SER A 133 -19.53 -4.58 5.65
N PRO A 134 -20.34 -5.54 5.13
CA PRO A 134 -21.75 -5.30 4.85
C PRO A 134 -22.52 -4.79 6.08
N PHE A 135 -22.14 -5.24 7.28
CA PHE A 135 -22.68 -4.76 8.54
C PHE A 135 -22.41 -3.27 8.75
N LEU A 136 -21.18 -2.80 8.55
CA LEU A 136 -20.85 -1.38 8.70
C LEU A 136 -21.47 -0.52 7.59
N LYS A 137 -21.57 -1.04 6.35
CA LYS A 137 -22.30 -0.35 5.27
C LYS A 137 -23.77 -0.10 5.63
N SER A 138 -24.37 -0.99 6.42
CA SER A 138 -25.75 -0.83 6.86
C SER A 138 -25.97 0.32 7.86
N PHE A 139 -24.93 0.84 8.53
CA PHE A 139 -25.04 2.08 9.34
C PHE A 139 -25.37 3.32 8.49
N LEU A 140 -25.09 3.28 7.18
CA LEU A 140 -25.36 4.39 6.27
C LEU A 140 -26.83 4.41 5.80
N ILE A 141 -27.59 3.35 6.09
CA ILE A 141 -28.98 3.16 5.67
C ILE A 141 -29.87 3.28 6.92
N PRO A 142 -30.68 4.34 7.06
CA PRO A 142 -31.62 4.46 8.16
C PRO A 142 -32.62 3.29 8.12
N GLU A 143 -32.69 2.49 9.18
CA GLU A 143 -33.63 1.38 9.25
C GLU A 143 -35.05 1.87 9.63
N LYS A 144 -36.06 1.27 8.98
CA LYS A 144 -37.47 1.60 9.21
C LYS A 144 -37.99 0.91 10.49
N HIS A 145 -37.92 1.66 11.58
CA HIS A 145 -38.84 1.71 12.74
C HIS A 145 -39.55 0.39 13.18
N SER A 146 -38.80 -0.67 13.48
CA SER A 146 -39.32 -1.85 14.22
C SER A 146 -38.57 -2.18 15.50
N TRP A 147 -37.42 -1.53 15.75
CA TRP A 147 -36.61 -1.76 16.94
C TRP A 147 -37.08 -0.92 18.14
N LYS A 148 -36.99 -1.49 19.35
CA LYS A 148 -37.30 -0.84 20.63
C LYS A 148 -36.11 -0.89 21.57
N LEU A 149 -35.94 0.15 22.38
CA LEU A 149 -34.84 0.26 23.35
C LEU A 149 -34.78 -0.93 24.33
N CYS A 150 -35.93 -1.49 24.70
CA CYS A 150 -36.02 -2.66 25.57
C CYS A 150 -35.31 -3.91 25.02
N HIS A 151 -35.10 -3.99 23.71
CA HIS A 151 -34.31 -5.09 23.11
C HIS A 151 -32.85 -4.99 23.56
N LEU A 152 -32.26 -3.80 23.55
CA LEU A 152 -30.88 -3.59 24.02
C LEU A 152 -30.76 -3.81 25.53
N GLU A 153 -31.71 -3.29 26.31
CA GLU A 153 -31.77 -3.52 27.76
C GLU A 153 -31.84 -5.02 28.10
N SER A 154 -32.59 -5.79 27.32
CA SER A 154 -32.67 -7.25 27.46
C SER A 154 -31.32 -7.91 27.20
N GLU A 155 -30.61 -7.55 26.13
CA GLU A 155 -29.29 -8.11 25.85
C GLU A 155 -28.25 -7.73 26.92
N ILE A 156 -28.27 -6.49 27.43
CA ILE A 156 -27.41 -6.07 28.54
C ILE A 156 -27.71 -6.89 29.80
N SER A 157 -28.99 -7.17 30.07
CA SER A 157 -29.42 -7.95 31.23
C SER A 157 -29.07 -9.45 31.14
N LYS A 158 -28.72 -9.96 29.94
CA LYS A 158 -28.16 -11.31 29.79
C LYS A 158 -26.69 -11.36 30.20
N ILE A 159 -26.00 -10.22 30.18
CA ILE A 159 -24.58 -10.11 30.48
C ILE A 159 -24.39 -9.75 31.96
N TYR A 160 -25.11 -8.73 32.42
CA TYR A 160 -25.09 -8.22 33.78
C TYR A 160 -26.42 -8.50 34.50
N SER A 161 -26.40 -8.64 35.82
CA SER A 161 -27.63 -8.81 36.66
C SER A 161 -28.51 -7.54 36.76
N GLY A 162 -28.27 -6.56 35.89
CA GLY A 162 -28.95 -5.27 35.79
C GLY A 162 -28.17 -4.35 34.85
N THR A 163 -28.78 -3.26 34.35
CA THR A 163 -28.05 -2.31 33.49
C THR A 163 -27.06 -1.49 34.34
N PRO A 164 -25.75 -1.53 34.06
CA PRO A 164 -24.77 -0.70 34.77
C PRO A 164 -25.12 0.79 34.69
N ASP A 165 -24.89 1.54 35.77
CA ASP A 165 -25.23 2.97 35.89
C ASP A 165 -24.73 3.84 34.71
N PRO A 166 -23.47 3.67 34.21
CA PRO A 166 -23.00 4.45 33.07
C PRO A 166 -23.81 4.18 31.78
N LEU A 167 -24.21 2.93 31.55
CA LEU A 167 -25.02 2.56 30.38
C LEU A 167 -26.46 3.02 30.54
N TYR A 168 -27.02 2.93 31.75
CA TYR A 168 -28.35 3.44 32.06
C TYR A 168 -28.44 4.93 31.71
N LYS A 169 -27.43 5.73 32.04
CA LYS A 169 -27.39 7.15 31.71
C LYS A 169 -27.47 7.43 30.20
N ILE A 170 -26.74 6.68 29.40
CA ILE A 170 -26.76 6.78 27.92
C ILE A 170 -28.16 6.44 27.39
N LEU A 171 -28.71 5.30 27.83
CA LEU A 171 -30.04 4.83 27.40
C LEU A 171 -31.15 5.77 27.83
N HIS A 172 -31.10 6.28 29.06
CA HIS A 172 -32.06 7.23 29.62
C HIS A 172 -32.06 8.55 28.85
N TYR A 173 -30.88 9.06 28.45
CA TYR A 173 -30.81 10.26 27.62
C TYR A 173 -31.50 10.06 26.27
N VAL A 174 -31.23 8.94 25.58
CA VAL A 174 -31.86 8.65 24.29
C VAL A 174 -33.38 8.47 24.45
N ASN A 175 -33.80 7.80 25.52
CA ASN A 175 -35.22 7.59 25.82
C ASN A 175 -35.98 8.89 26.10
N THR A 176 -35.42 9.76 26.94
CA THR A 176 -36.07 11.02 27.32
C THR A 176 -36.07 12.06 26.20
N LYS A 177 -34.99 12.13 25.41
CA LYS A 177 -34.86 13.14 24.35
C LYS A 177 -35.66 12.82 23.09
N PHE A 178 -35.76 11.54 22.72
CA PHE A 178 -36.35 11.12 21.44
C PHE A 178 -37.61 10.26 21.59
N LEU A 179 -37.58 9.23 22.44
CA LEU A 179 -38.67 8.25 22.56
C LEU A 179 -39.93 8.77 23.28
N GLN A 180 -39.81 9.74 24.19
CA GLN A 180 -40.94 10.28 24.95
C GLN A 180 -41.64 11.49 24.30
N LYS A 181 -41.12 12.05 23.20
CA LYS A 181 -41.72 13.19 22.49
C LYS A 181 -42.80 12.76 21.48
N ASN A 182 -43.81 12.02 21.90
CA ASN A 182 -44.92 11.57 21.03
C ASN A 182 -45.97 12.67 20.71
N GLY A 183 -45.58 13.94 20.54
CA GLY A 183 -46.59 14.98 20.25
C GLY A 183 -46.14 16.40 19.97
N ALA A 184 -44.84 16.70 19.96
CA ALA A 184 -44.36 18.01 19.54
C ALA A 184 -43.81 17.89 18.12
N SER A 185 -44.23 18.79 17.22
CA SER A 185 -43.71 18.89 15.85
C SER A 185 -42.18 18.94 15.88
N SER A 186 -41.54 17.81 15.60
CA SER A 186 -40.09 17.70 15.56
C SER A 186 -39.58 18.45 14.34
N SER A 187 -38.51 19.22 14.52
CA SER A 187 -37.84 19.82 13.37
C SER A 187 -37.28 18.70 12.48
N GLN A 188 -37.12 18.93 11.17
CA GLN A 188 -36.47 17.95 10.27
C GLN A 188 -35.10 17.49 10.82
N GLN A 189 -34.40 18.38 11.53
CA GLN A 189 -33.09 18.12 12.13
C GLN A 189 -33.17 17.19 13.35
N ASP A 190 -34.20 17.31 14.19
CA ASP A 190 -34.44 16.39 15.31
C ASP A 190 -34.76 14.96 14.80
N SER A 191 -35.54 14.85 13.72
CA SER A 191 -35.91 13.55 13.14
C SER A 191 -34.70 12.79 12.54
N LEU A 192 -33.71 13.52 12.01
CA LEU A 192 -32.50 12.92 11.46
C LEU A 192 -31.55 12.44 12.57
N GLU A 193 -31.37 13.25 13.63
CA GLU A 193 -30.58 12.86 14.80
C GLU A 193 -31.16 11.62 15.47
N GLU A 194 -32.47 11.65 15.71
CA GLU A 194 -33.22 10.54 16.27
C GLU A 194 -32.95 9.25 15.49
N SER A 195 -33.11 9.28 14.16
CA SER A 195 -32.88 8.12 13.29
C SER A 195 -31.47 7.52 13.42
N LEU A 196 -30.46 8.35 13.71
CA LEU A 196 -29.08 7.91 13.84
C LEU A 196 -28.83 7.23 15.19
N TYR A 197 -29.29 7.80 16.30
CA TYR A 197 -29.18 7.12 17.61
C TYR A 197 -29.90 5.79 17.59
N TYR A 198 -31.09 5.73 16.98
CA TYR A 198 -31.81 4.47 16.79
C TYR A 198 -30.99 3.45 16.01
N SER A 199 -30.48 3.84 14.84
CA SER A 199 -29.66 2.96 14.01
C SER A 199 -28.47 2.42 14.78
N VAL A 200 -27.74 3.29 15.50
CA VAL A 200 -26.52 2.91 16.22
C VAL A 200 -26.82 1.97 17.39
N LEU A 201 -27.84 2.25 18.20
CA LEU A 201 -28.22 1.37 19.31
C LEU A 201 -28.81 0.04 18.83
N GLN A 202 -29.52 0.05 17.71
CA GLN A 202 -30.00 -1.17 17.07
C GLN A 202 -28.83 -2.04 16.60
N LYS A 203 -27.80 -1.44 15.99
CA LYS A 203 -26.60 -2.17 15.57
C LYS A 203 -25.79 -2.68 16.75
N LEU A 204 -25.72 -1.92 17.85
CA LEU A 204 -25.17 -2.42 19.11
C LEU A 204 -25.96 -3.63 19.63
N THR A 205 -27.29 -3.60 19.55
CA THR A 205 -28.14 -4.74 19.91
C THR A 205 -27.81 -5.97 19.06
N ALA A 206 -27.68 -5.80 17.74
CA ALA A 206 -27.33 -6.87 16.83
C ALA A 206 -25.95 -7.48 17.16
N ALA A 207 -24.97 -6.64 17.52
CA ALA A 207 -23.65 -7.11 17.96
C ALA A 207 -23.72 -7.90 19.29
N LEU A 208 -24.54 -7.47 20.24
CA LEU A 208 -24.73 -8.25 21.49
C LEU A 208 -25.44 -9.58 21.24
N GLN A 209 -26.25 -9.68 20.20
CA GLN A 209 -26.94 -10.91 19.78
C GLN A 209 -26.03 -11.86 18.97
N ASP A 210 -24.92 -11.38 18.43
CA ASP A 210 -24.00 -12.14 17.61
C ASP A 210 -23.35 -13.29 18.42
N PRO A 211 -23.54 -14.56 18.03
CA PRO A 211 -22.98 -15.70 18.76
C PRO A 211 -21.46 -15.85 18.57
N SER A 212 -20.88 -15.23 17.53
CA SER A 212 -19.43 -15.27 17.28
C SER A 212 -18.62 -14.41 18.26
N ILE A 213 -19.29 -13.47 18.94
CA ILE A 213 -18.67 -12.59 19.92
C ILE A 213 -18.82 -13.21 21.31
N THR A 214 -17.69 -13.44 21.98
CA THR A 214 -17.66 -14.03 23.32
C THR A 214 -18.33 -13.12 24.35
N LYS A 215 -18.84 -13.71 25.45
CA LYS A 215 -19.46 -12.94 26.54
C LYS A 215 -18.48 -11.91 27.11
N GLU A 216 -17.24 -12.29 27.34
CA GLU A 216 -16.19 -11.40 27.84
C GLU A 216 -15.94 -10.20 26.91
N ARG A 217 -15.91 -10.42 25.58
CA ARG A 217 -15.74 -9.32 24.63
C ARG A 217 -16.95 -8.38 24.62
N LYS A 218 -18.16 -8.90 24.81
CA LYS A 218 -19.38 -8.08 24.97
C LYS A 218 -19.33 -7.25 26.25
N GLU A 219 -18.83 -7.81 27.35
CA GLU A 219 -18.60 -7.09 28.61
C GLU A 219 -17.57 -5.96 28.43
N GLN A 220 -16.43 -6.25 27.78
CA GLN A 220 -15.41 -5.24 27.47
C GLN A 220 -15.97 -4.10 26.61
N LEU A 221 -16.71 -4.42 25.55
CA LEU A 221 -17.39 -3.46 24.67
C LEU A 221 -18.30 -2.53 25.48
N LEU A 222 -19.18 -3.11 26.29
CA LEU A 222 -20.16 -2.36 27.10
C LEU A 222 -19.49 -1.50 28.18
N ASN A 223 -18.48 -2.03 28.87
CA ASN A 223 -17.70 -1.27 29.84
C ASN A 223 -16.97 -0.09 29.19
N TYR A 224 -16.39 -0.31 28.01
CA TYR A 224 -15.69 0.73 27.28
C TYR A 224 -16.63 1.85 26.83
N ILE A 225 -17.79 1.52 26.24
CA ILE A 225 -18.84 2.50 25.92
C ILE A 225 -19.29 3.25 27.18
N GLY A 226 -19.52 2.52 28.29
CA GLY A 226 -19.92 3.07 29.57
C GLY A 226 -18.91 4.08 30.15
N SER A 227 -17.61 3.91 29.90
CA SER A 227 -16.58 4.86 30.36
C SER A 227 -16.77 6.29 29.80
N TYR A 228 -17.53 6.45 28.71
CA TYR A 228 -17.87 7.73 28.09
C TYR A 228 -19.26 8.27 28.48
N ALA A 229 -19.94 7.70 29.48
CA ALA A 229 -21.29 8.11 29.88
C ALA A 229 -21.43 9.60 30.30
N TYR A 230 -20.31 10.25 30.64
CA TYR A 230 -20.26 11.68 30.99
C TYR A 230 -19.83 12.58 29.81
N ALA A 231 -19.46 11.99 28.68
CA ALA A 231 -19.13 12.72 27.47
C ALA A 231 -20.40 13.20 26.73
N CYS A 232 -20.22 14.00 25.69
CA CYS A 232 -21.35 14.48 24.90
C CYS A 232 -21.99 13.35 24.07
N PRO A 233 -23.31 13.42 23.79
CA PRO A 233 -24.04 12.37 23.06
C PRO A 233 -23.41 11.91 21.73
N PRO A 234 -22.84 12.79 20.88
CA PRO A 234 -22.13 12.36 19.66
C PRO A 234 -20.92 11.45 19.93
N THR A 235 -20.29 11.58 21.11
CA THR A 235 -19.20 10.69 21.54
C THR A 235 -19.66 9.25 21.63
N TRP A 236 -20.87 9.01 22.12
CA TRP A 236 -21.37 7.65 22.30
C TRP A 236 -21.54 6.97 20.95
N ILE A 237 -22.04 7.70 19.95
CA ILE A 237 -22.16 7.19 18.59
C ILE A 237 -20.78 6.83 18.02
N GLU A 238 -19.81 7.74 18.13
CA GLU A 238 -18.43 7.54 17.67
C GLU A 238 -17.80 6.30 18.31
N VAL A 239 -17.90 6.19 19.64
CA VAL A 239 -17.31 5.08 20.39
C VAL A 239 -17.96 3.76 19.99
N ILE A 240 -19.30 3.70 19.91
CA ILE A 240 -20.02 2.50 19.45
C ILE A 240 -19.58 2.13 18.03
N PHE A 241 -19.55 3.09 17.11
CA PHE A 241 -19.16 2.81 15.72
C PHE A 241 -17.73 2.30 15.61
N ARG A 242 -16.78 2.90 16.35
CA ARG A 242 -15.38 2.47 16.38
C ARG A 242 -15.23 1.04 16.89
N GLU A 243 -15.85 0.71 18.01
CA GLU A 243 -15.75 -0.63 18.58
C GLU A 243 -16.38 -1.69 17.67
N LEU A 244 -17.53 -1.38 17.07
CA LEU A 244 -18.18 -2.27 16.11
C LEU A 244 -17.36 -2.41 14.82
N THR A 245 -16.67 -1.34 14.40
CA THR A 245 -15.73 -1.40 13.29
C THR A 245 -14.58 -2.34 13.59
N GLU A 246 -14.01 -2.27 14.79
CA GLU A 246 -12.94 -3.17 15.22
C GLU A 246 -13.41 -4.63 15.24
N ILE A 247 -14.62 -4.90 15.74
CA ILE A 247 -15.18 -6.26 15.81
C ILE A 247 -15.43 -6.83 14.41
N TYR A 248 -16.12 -6.08 13.54
CA TYR A 248 -16.63 -6.60 12.27
C TYR A 248 -15.65 -6.47 11.09
N ASN A 249 -14.68 -5.55 11.14
CA ASN A 249 -13.64 -5.48 10.09
C ASN A 249 -12.41 -6.34 10.41
N LYS A 250 -12.26 -6.86 11.64
CA LYS A 250 -11.23 -7.89 11.96
C LYS A 250 -11.45 -9.21 11.23
N GLN A 251 -12.66 -9.46 10.72
CA GLN A 251 -13.03 -10.67 10.00
C GLN A 251 -12.78 -10.58 8.48
N ASP A 252 -12.27 -9.45 7.99
CA ASP A 252 -12.13 -9.17 6.56
C ASP A 252 -10.71 -9.46 6.03
N THR A 253 -10.61 -9.71 4.72
CA THR A 253 -9.42 -10.31 4.06
C THR A 253 -8.11 -9.51 4.18
N SER A 254 -6.99 -10.23 4.37
CA SER A 254 -5.57 -9.80 4.38
C SER A 254 -5.29 -8.29 4.40
N VAL A 255 -5.27 -7.67 3.22
CA VAL A 255 -4.91 -6.26 3.00
C VAL A 255 -5.90 -5.30 3.65
N ASN A 256 -7.18 -5.67 3.69
CA ASN A 256 -8.21 -4.82 4.27
C ASN A 256 -7.96 -4.58 5.76
N TYR A 257 -7.45 -5.60 6.46
CA TYR A 257 -7.03 -5.45 7.85
C TYR A 257 -5.85 -4.49 8.02
N VAL A 258 -4.86 -4.54 7.13
CA VAL A 258 -3.72 -3.58 7.18
C VAL A 258 -4.21 -2.15 6.98
N LEU A 259 -5.15 -1.93 6.05
CA LEU A 259 -5.79 -0.63 5.85
C LEU A 259 -6.61 -0.20 7.08
N LEU A 260 -7.27 -1.14 7.76
CA LEU A 260 -7.96 -0.88 9.02
C LEU A 260 -6.98 -0.42 10.11
N CYS A 261 -5.85 -1.11 10.28
CA CYS A 261 -4.81 -0.69 11.23
C CYS A 261 -4.30 0.72 10.92
N VAL A 262 -4.07 1.03 9.64
CA VAL A 262 -3.66 2.38 9.21
C VAL A 262 -4.72 3.42 9.57
N GLN A 263 -6.00 3.11 9.37
CA GLN A 263 -7.09 3.99 9.78
C GLN A 263 -7.14 4.17 11.31
N MET A 264 -7.06 3.09 12.09
CA MET A 264 -7.07 3.13 13.55
C MET A 264 -5.89 3.92 14.11
N PHE A 265 -4.70 3.78 13.52
CA PHE A 265 -3.52 4.57 13.88
C PHE A 265 -3.78 6.07 13.69
N LYS A 266 -4.34 6.47 12.54
CA LYS A 266 -4.69 7.88 12.26
C LYS A 266 -5.75 8.39 13.23
N GLU A 267 -6.73 7.58 13.59
CA GLU A 267 -7.77 7.92 14.57
C GLU A 267 -7.16 8.19 15.96
N ASN A 268 -6.27 7.31 16.42
CA ASN A 268 -5.57 7.48 17.69
C ASN A 268 -4.67 8.72 17.68
N LEU A 269 -3.98 8.99 16.57
CA LEU A 269 -3.19 10.19 16.41
C LEU A 269 -4.05 11.46 16.43
N LEU A 270 -5.21 11.44 15.78
CA LEU A 270 -6.14 12.57 15.82
C LEU A 270 -6.62 12.82 17.25
N GLN A 271 -6.99 11.78 17.98
CA GLN A 271 -7.38 11.88 19.39
C GLN A 271 -6.24 12.49 20.21
N PHE A 272 -5.02 11.99 20.08
CA PHE A 272 -3.86 12.54 20.77
C PHE A 272 -3.62 14.03 20.49
N ILE A 273 -3.75 14.46 19.23
CA ILE A 273 -3.50 15.85 18.83
C ILE A 273 -4.61 16.81 19.30
N THR A 274 -5.84 16.31 19.38
CA THR A 274 -7.03 17.10 19.75
C THR A 274 -7.33 17.10 21.24
N ASN A 275 -6.84 16.13 22.00
CA ASN A 275 -7.13 15.99 23.43
C ASN A 275 -6.35 17.03 24.26
N ARG A 276 -6.91 18.24 24.37
CA ARG A 276 -6.52 19.27 25.32
C ARG A 276 -7.48 19.24 26.50
N SER A 277 -7.26 18.35 27.46
CA SER A 277 -7.82 18.46 28.82
C SER A 277 -9.37 18.42 28.98
N SER A 278 -10.16 18.29 27.90
CA SER A 278 -11.60 18.04 27.97
C SER A 278 -12.06 17.11 26.83
N PRO A 279 -13.00 16.17 27.07
CA PRO A 279 -13.57 15.28 26.06
C PRO A 279 -14.57 16.02 25.18
N GLU A 280 -14.15 17.10 24.53
CA GLU A 280 -14.96 17.82 23.53
C GLU A 280 -14.84 17.11 22.17
N TRP A 281 -15.33 15.88 22.09
CA TRP A 281 -15.38 15.06 20.88
C TRP A 281 -16.05 15.76 19.68
N HIS A 282 -16.85 16.79 19.93
CA HIS A 282 -17.34 17.69 18.89
C HIS A 282 -16.20 18.33 18.07
N HIS A 283 -15.01 18.56 18.64
CA HIS A 283 -13.84 19.03 17.90
C HIS A 283 -13.28 17.98 16.94
N ILE A 284 -13.22 16.71 17.36
CA ILE A 284 -12.82 15.59 16.51
C ILE A 284 -13.84 15.39 15.39
N ALA A 285 -15.14 15.37 15.72
CA ALA A 285 -16.21 15.24 14.75
C ALA A 285 -16.21 16.39 13.73
N SER A 286 -16.00 17.63 14.20
CA SER A 286 -15.91 18.81 13.33
C SER A 286 -14.66 18.79 12.45
N PHE A 287 -13.53 18.31 12.97
CA PHE A 287 -12.32 18.10 12.19
C PHE A 287 -12.56 17.07 11.07
N LYS A 288 -13.15 15.92 11.41
CA LYS A 288 -13.50 14.86 10.44
C LYS A 288 -14.49 15.36 9.39
N HIS A 289 -15.43 16.23 9.75
CA HIS A 289 -16.35 16.85 8.80
C HIS A 289 -15.61 17.63 7.71
N TYR A 290 -14.61 18.45 8.07
CA TYR A 290 -13.85 19.23 7.08
C TYR A 290 -12.77 18.43 6.35
N HIS A 291 -12.03 17.58 7.08
CA HIS A 291 -10.79 16.99 6.59
C HIS A 291 -10.79 15.46 6.56
N GLY A 292 -11.76 14.80 7.20
CA GLY A 292 -11.76 13.35 7.44
C GLY A 292 -11.70 12.53 6.15
N ARG A 293 -12.49 12.91 5.13
CA ARG A 293 -12.46 12.26 3.81
C ARG A 293 -11.09 12.33 3.13
N SER A 294 -10.38 13.44 3.28
CA SER A 294 -9.03 13.60 2.69
C SER A 294 -7.97 12.76 3.41
N LEU A 295 -8.25 12.33 4.64
CA LEU A 295 -7.34 11.59 5.52
C LEU A 295 -7.69 10.12 5.66
N GLY A 296 -8.77 9.66 5.02
CA GLY A 296 -9.27 8.29 5.19
C GLY A 296 -9.78 8.02 6.62
N LEU A 297 -10.16 9.08 7.34
CA LEU A 297 -10.82 8.99 8.65
C LEU A 297 -12.31 8.88 8.37
N ASN A 298 -12.75 7.69 7.94
CA ASN A 298 -14.07 7.53 7.37
C ASN A 298 -15.17 7.66 8.44
N MET A 299 -16.11 8.57 8.18
CA MET A 299 -17.28 8.83 9.01
C MET A 299 -18.45 9.36 8.16
N ASP A 300 -18.71 8.74 7.00
CA ASP A 300 -19.84 9.14 6.14
C ASP A 300 -21.20 9.06 6.88
N SER A 301 -21.32 8.20 7.90
CA SER A 301 -22.48 8.13 8.80
C SER A 301 -22.55 9.30 9.79
N LEU A 302 -21.42 9.75 10.34
CA LEU A 302 -21.36 10.87 11.30
C LEU A 302 -21.28 12.24 10.63
N ALA A 303 -20.89 12.33 9.36
CA ALA A 303 -21.03 13.56 8.58
C ALA A 303 -22.50 14.02 8.50
N ARG A 304 -23.45 13.09 8.70
CA ARG A 304 -24.89 13.37 8.83
C ARG A 304 -25.31 13.87 10.21
N ILE A 305 -24.42 13.83 11.21
CA ILE A 305 -24.66 14.45 12.52
C ILE A 305 -24.65 15.96 12.33
N GLN A 306 -25.81 16.54 12.07
CA GLN A 306 -26.00 17.99 12.02
C GLN A 306 -25.84 18.66 13.41
N PHE A 307 -25.57 17.91 14.49
CA PHE A 307 -25.36 18.44 15.87
C PHE A 307 -24.31 19.53 15.94
N THR A 308 -23.38 19.47 15.01
CA THR A 308 -22.21 20.30 15.01
C THR A 308 -22.28 21.35 13.92
N GLY A 309 -23.27 21.38 13.01
CA GLY A 309 -23.31 22.35 11.90
C GLY A 309 -23.13 23.81 12.32
N TYR A 310 -23.78 24.23 13.40
CA TYR A 310 -23.62 25.58 13.97
C TYR A 310 -22.26 25.80 14.69
N LEU A 311 -21.68 24.75 15.29
CA LEU A 311 -20.37 24.79 15.98
C LEU A 311 -19.17 24.63 15.01
N ILE A 312 -19.38 23.90 13.90
CA ILE A 312 -18.47 23.59 12.80
C ILE A 312 -18.13 24.87 12.04
N LEU A 313 -19.17 25.61 11.63
CA LEU A 313 -19.02 26.77 10.75
C LEU A 313 -18.25 27.93 11.41
N LYS A 314 -18.21 28.02 12.74
CA LYS A 314 -17.53 29.13 13.45
C LYS A 314 -16.04 28.91 13.69
N LYS A 315 -15.50 27.69 13.49
CA LYS A 315 -14.13 27.33 13.91
C LYS A 315 -13.26 26.71 12.81
N GLN A 316 -13.59 26.90 11.52
CA GLN A 316 -12.82 26.34 10.39
C GLN A 316 -11.30 26.60 10.50
N GLY A 317 -10.88 27.84 10.78
CA GLY A 317 -9.47 28.18 10.92
C GLY A 317 -8.73 27.45 12.08
N LEU A 318 -9.47 26.98 13.09
CA LEU A 318 -8.90 26.09 14.12
C LEU A 318 -8.67 24.69 13.57
N TYR A 319 -9.63 24.14 12.83
CA TYR A 319 -9.51 22.80 12.24
C TYR A 319 -8.43 22.73 11.15
N ASP A 320 -8.22 23.80 10.40
CA ASP A 320 -7.11 23.89 9.44
C ASP A 320 -5.73 23.90 10.12
N ARG A 321 -5.62 24.50 11.31
CA ARG A 321 -4.39 24.42 12.12
C ARG A 321 -4.17 23.01 12.67
N VAL A 322 -5.23 22.38 13.16
CA VAL A 322 -5.18 20.98 13.61
C VAL A 322 -4.80 20.07 12.45
N TYR A 323 -5.30 20.33 11.24
CA TYR A 323 -4.98 19.57 10.03
C TYR A 323 -3.49 19.64 9.69
N LYS A 324 -2.91 20.83 9.67
CA LYS A 324 -1.46 21.00 9.43
C LYS A 324 -0.63 20.25 10.47
N ARG A 325 -1.03 20.34 11.74
CA ARG A 325 -0.36 19.61 12.83
C ARG A 325 -0.50 18.10 12.66
N PHE A 326 -1.70 17.62 12.34
CA PHE A 326 -1.97 16.21 12.07
C PHE A 326 -1.10 15.68 10.93
N ILE A 327 -1.04 16.38 9.80
CA ILE A 327 -0.21 15.96 8.65
C ILE A 327 1.26 15.91 9.02
N SER A 328 1.77 16.91 9.76
CA SER A 328 3.16 16.88 10.24
C SER A 328 3.41 15.68 11.14
N SER A 329 2.62 15.53 12.20
CA SER A 329 2.78 14.43 13.15
C SER A 329 2.63 13.06 12.50
N TYR A 330 1.70 12.89 11.56
CA TYR A 330 1.53 11.62 10.86
C TYR A 330 2.74 11.28 9.97
N ARG A 331 3.36 12.29 9.34
CA ARG A 331 4.59 12.11 8.56
C ARG A 331 5.80 11.77 9.43
N ASP A 332 5.83 12.29 10.66
CA ASP A 332 6.91 12.05 11.60
C ASP A 332 6.76 10.67 12.30
N SER A 333 5.58 10.06 12.26
CA SER A 333 5.25 8.78 12.91
C SER A 333 5.35 7.55 12.00
N VAL A 334 6.27 7.54 11.02
CA VAL A 334 6.46 6.38 10.13
C VAL A 334 6.86 5.12 10.91
N SER A 335 7.82 5.24 11.84
CA SER A 335 8.26 4.11 12.66
C SER A 335 7.13 3.61 13.55
N ASP A 336 6.42 4.53 14.23
CA ASP A 336 5.29 4.20 15.11
C ASP A 336 4.17 3.48 14.36
N LEU A 337 3.90 3.88 13.10
CA LEU A 337 2.89 3.25 12.26
C LEU A 337 3.28 1.80 11.92
N ILE A 338 4.54 1.56 11.55
CA ILE A 338 5.03 0.22 11.19
C ILE A 338 4.97 -0.69 12.41
N GLU A 339 5.43 -0.21 13.57
CA GLU A 339 5.40 -0.95 14.82
C GLU A 339 3.96 -1.25 15.26
N TYR A 340 3.07 -0.26 15.23
CA TYR A 340 1.66 -0.47 15.54
C TYR A 340 1.03 -1.56 14.69
N ILE A 341 1.27 -1.55 13.37
CA ILE A 341 0.70 -2.57 12.46
C ILE A 341 1.30 -3.95 12.74
N ARG A 342 2.61 -4.03 12.99
CA ARG A 342 3.28 -5.28 13.33
C ARG A 342 2.66 -5.90 14.59
N ASP A 343 2.47 -5.11 15.62
CA ASP A 343 1.92 -5.57 16.89
C ASP A 343 0.46 -6.02 16.73
N GLN A 344 -0.36 -5.25 15.98
CA GLN A 344 -1.74 -5.64 15.66
C GLN A 344 -1.82 -6.95 14.88
N ILE A 345 -0.94 -7.18 13.90
CA ILE A 345 -0.89 -8.45 13.15
C ILE A 345 -0.42 -9.60 14.06
N SER A 346 0.54 -9.36 14.95
CA SER A 346 1.04 -10.38 15.87
C SER A 346 -0.06 -10.90 16.81
N GLU A 347 -0.91 -10.01 17.30
CA GLU A 347 -2.04 -10.32 18.19
C GLU A 347 -3.28 -10.85 17.44
N SER A 348 -3.26 -10.86 16.11
CA SER A 348 -4.40 -11.28 15.28
C SER A 348 -4.58 -12.80 15.18
N SER A 349 -5.72 -13.22 14.61
CA SER A 349 -6.05 -14.64 14.43
C SER A 349 -5.11 -15.34 13.44
N GLN A 350 -4.94 -16.66 13.61
CA GLN A 350 -4.12 -17.46 12.70
C GLN A 350 -4.63 -17.41 11.26
N ASP A 351 -5.95 -17.36 11.06
CA ASP A 351 -6.56 -17.25 9.73
C ASP A 351 -6.14 -15.98 9.01
N LEU A 352 -6.05 -14.86 9.74
CA LEU A 352 -5.58 -13.59 9.19
C LEU A 352 -4.10 -13.66 8.82
N LYS A 353 -3.27 -14.22 9.69
CA LYS A 353 -1.83 -14.45 9.42
C LYS A 353 -1.65 -15.31 8.16
N ASN A 354 -2.45 -16.37 8.00
CA ASN A 354 -2.44 -17.22 6.82
C ASN A 354 -2.89 -16.45 5.56
N SER A 355 -3.93 -15.63 5.66
CA SER A 355 -4.43 -14.79 4.57
C SER A 355 -3.38 -13.77 4.10
N LEU A 356 -2.65 -13.14 5.03
CA LEU A 356 -1.54 -12.25 4.73
C LEU A 356 -0.37 -12.98 4.06
N SER A 357 -0.06 -14.20 4.51
CA SER A 357 0.96 -15.03 3.88
C SER A 357 0.61 -15.37 2.42
N LEU A 358 -0.64 -15.75 2.15
CA LEU A 358 -1.14 -15.99 0.79
C LEU A 358 -1.04 -14.73 -0.07
N TYR A 359 -1.43 -13.58 0.46
CA TYR A 359 -1.31 -12.30 -0.24
C TYR A 359 0.14 -11.98 -0.62
N LEU A 360 1.09 -12.19 0.30
CA LEU A 360 2.52 -11.99 0.03
C LEU A 360 3.03 -12.97 -1.06
N CYS A 361 2.63 -14.24 -1.01
CA CYS A 361 2.92 -15.22 -2.07
C CYS A 361 2.41 -14.74 -3.45
N GLU A 362 1.14 -14.31 -3.53
CA GLU A 362 0.54 -13.82 -4.77
C GLU A 362 1.21 -12.54 -5.28
N THR A 363 1.61 -11.66 -4.37
CA THR A 363 2.36 -10.45 -4.69
C THR A 363 3.73 -10.80 -5.29
N MET A 364 4.42 -11.80 -4.74
CA MET A 364 5.70 -12.29 -5.29
C MET A 364 5.53 -12.90 -6.69
N ARG A 365 4.46 -13.67 -6.93
CA ARG A 365 4.14 -14.17 -8.27
C ARG A 365 3.89 -13.03 -9.25
N THR A 366 3.19 -11.98 -8.82
CA THR A 366 2.94 -10.78 -9.64
C THR A 366 4.23 -10.06 -9.98
N LEU A 367 5.21 -10.07 -9.08
CA LEU A 367 6.58 -9.57 -9.30
C LEU A 367 7.44 -10.48 -10.19
N SER A 368 6.89 -11.59 -10.70
CA SER A 368 7.57 -12.60 -11.50
C SER A 368 8.67 -13.38 -10.77
N VAL A 369 8.58 -13.49 -9.45
CA VAL A 369 9.50 -14.32 -8.64
C VAL A 369 9.24 -15.81 -8.92
N PRO A 370 10.27 -16.63 -9.17
CA PRO A 370 10.13 -18.07 -9.39
C PRO A 370 9.49 -18.78 -8.19
N GLU A 371 8.52 -19.67 -8.44
CA GLU A 371 7.73 -20.36 -7.39
C GLU A 371 8.60 -21.11 -6.37
N ASN A 372 9.72 -21.69 -6.83
CA ASN A 372 10.68 -22.41 -5.99
C ASN A 372 11.48 -21.50 -5.04
N GLU A 373 11.52 -20.19 -5.30
CA GLU A 373 12.25 -19.20 -4.48
C GLU A 373 11.33 -18.43 -3.51
N ILE A 374 10.02 -18.37 -3.79
CA ILE A 374 9.05 -17.60 -2.98
C ILE A 374 9.12 -17.99 -1.50
N SER A 375 9.03 -19.28 -1.18
CA SER A 375 9.05 -19.75 0.21
C SER A 375 10.34 -19.34 0.95
N SER A 376 11.49 -19.39 0.27
CA SER A 376 12.76 -18.97 0.83
C SER A 376 12.81 -17.45 1.05
N ILE A 377 12.26 -16.66 0.14
CA ILE A 377 12.20 -15.19 0.26
C ILE A 377 11.31 -14.79 1.44
N LEU A 378 10.11 -15.37 1.53
CA LEU A 378 9.18 -15.04 2.60
C LEU A 378 9.77 -15.37 3.97
N SER A 379 10.23 -16.62 4.16
CA SER A 379 10.79 -17.08 5.44
C SER A 379 12.04 -16.29 5.87
N SER A 380 12.91 -15.93 4.92
CA SER A 380 14.16 -15.23 5.26
C SER A 380 14.03 -13.72 5.43
N LEU A 381 13.06 -13.07 4.76
CA LEU A 381 12.95 -11.61 4.74
C LEU A 381 11.76 -11.07 5.53
N PHE A 382 10.63 -11.76 5.53
CA PHE A 382 9.37 -11.20 6.03
C PHE A 382 8.90 -11.81 7.33
N TYR A 383 9.42 -12.97 7.70
CA TYR A 383 9.06 -13.65 8.94
C TYR A 383 10.24 -13.70 9.89
N ASP A 384 9.96 -13.69 11.19
CA ASP A 384 10.92 -13.97 12.24
C ASP A 384 10.99 -15.48 12.54
N ASP A 385 11.85 -15.85 13.50
CA ASP A 385 12.04 -17.25 13.93
C ASP A 385 10.75 -17.86 14.53
N GLN A 386 9.80 -17.03 14.96
CA GLN A 386 8.50 -17.41 15.49
C GLN A 386 7.41 -17.45 14.42
N PHE A 387 7.76 -17.29 13.13
CA PHE A 387 6.85 -17.21 11.99
C PHE A 387 5.84 -16.05 12.08
N ASN A 388 6.16 -14.99 12.82
CA ASN A 388 5.40 -13.75 12.80
C ASN A 388 5.97 -12.79 11.77
N LEU A 389 5.11 -11.94 11.22
CA LEU A 389 5.50 -10.95 10.23
C LEU A 389 6.41 -9.91 10.89
N ASN A 390 7.63 -9.77 10.38
CA ASN A 390 8.62 -8.83 10.88
C ASN A 390 8.44 -7.42 10.29
N THR A 391 9.25 -6.46 10.73
CA THR A 391 9.23 -5.06 10.27
C THR A 391 9.37 -4.94 8.76
N SER A 392 10.28 -5.70 8.13
CA SER A 392 10.52 -5.66 6.68
C SER A 392 9.30 -6.16 5.90
N GLY A 393 8.61 -7.19 6.40
CA GLY A 393 7.35 -7.67 5.83
C GLY A 393 6.25 -6.61 5.87
N VAL A 394 6.11 -5.92 7.00
CA VAL A 394 5.13 -4.82 7.14
C VAL A 394 5.48 -3.65 6.20
N VAL A 395 6.76 -3.23 6.15
CA VAL A 395 7.23 -2.17 5.24
C VAL A 395 6.93 -2.54 3.79
N PHE A 396 7.22 -3.78 3.40
CA PHE A 396 6.95 -4.27 2.04
C PHE A 396 5.45 -4.16 1.70
N ILE A 397 4.57 -4.61 2.60
CA ILE A 397 3.11 -4.48 2.39
C ILE A 397 2.72 -3.01 2.25
N LEU A 398 3.18 -2.13 3.14
CA LEU A 398 2.84 -0.71 3.12
C LEU A 398 3.34 0.02 1.86
N LEU A 399 4.48 -0.40 1.30
CA LEU A 399 5.00 0.10 0.02
C LEU A 399 4.15 -0.39 -1.17
N ILE A 400 3.75 -1.66 -1.18
CA ILE A 400 2.86 -2.22 -2.22
C ILE A 400 1.48 -1.55 -2.19
N LEU A 401 0.95 -1.27 -1.00
CA LEU A 401 -0.30 -0.50 -0.82
C LEU A 401 -0.13 1.00 -1.14
N GLY A 402 1.10 1.46 -1.37
CA GLY A 402 1.42 2.85 -1.67
C GLY A 402 1.21 3.79 -0.48
N ILE A 403 1.12 3.29 0.75
CA ILE A 403 1.02 4.10 1.98
C ILE A 403 2.37 4.74 2.29
N LEU A 404 3.44 3.96 2.15
CA LEU A 404 4.82 4.42 2.26
C LEU A 404 5.43 4.66 0.89
N THR A 405 6.49 5.47 0.87
CA THR A 405 7.34 5.70 -0.30
C THR A 405 8.77 5.98 0.15
N THR A 406 9.75 5.65 -0.69
CA THR A 406 11.17 5.98 -0.50
C THR A 406 11.53 7.37 -1.01
N ASN A 407 10.63 8.01 -1.77
CA ASN A 407 10.88 9.33 -2.33
C ASN A 407 10.22 10.42 -1.47
N PRO A 408 10.96 11.43 -0.99
CA PRO A 408 10.34 12.57 -0.33
C PRO A 408 9.46 13.31 -1.35
N GLU A 409 8.18 13.49 -1.03
CA GLU A 409 7.30 14.32 -1.85
C GLU A 409 7.79 15.78 -1.80
N THR A 410 8.61 16.16 -2.77
CA THR A 410 9.01 17.56 -2.95
C THR A 410 7.83 18.37 -3.48
N THR A 411 7.72 19.62 -3.06
CA THR A 411 6.69 20.59 -3.50
C THR A 411 6.57 20.65 -5.03
N THR A 412 7.68 20.41 -5.74
CA THR A 412 7.81 20.37 -7.19
C THR A 412 7.06 19.20 -7.84
N GLN A 413 7.04 18.01 -7.22
CA GLN A 413 6.27 16.86 -7.72
C GLN A 413 4.75 17.06 -7.53
N LYS A 414 4.33 17.72 -6.43
CA LYS A 414 2.93 18.13 -6.22
C LYS A 414 2.45 19.12 -7.28
N ILE A 415 3.31 20.06 -7.68
CA ILE A 415 3.03 21.03 -8.74
C ILE A 415 2.92 20.35 -10.10
N LYS A 416 3.86 19.45 -10.45
CA LYS A 416 3.80 18.66 -11.70
C LYS A 416 2.53 17.80 -11.79
N LYS A 417 2.13 17.15 -10.70
CA LYS A 417 0.93 16.28 -10.66
C LYS A 417 -0.37 17.10 -10.78
N ARG A 418 -0.42 18.31 -10.21
CA ARG A 418 -1.55 19.24 -10.38
C ARG A 418 -1.63 19.84 -11.79
N LEU A 419 -0.49 20.19 -12.39
CA LEU A 419 -0.44 20.70 -13.75
C LEU A 419 -0.82 19.63 -14.79
N GLY A 420 -0.38 18.38 -14.59
CA GLY A 420 -0.77 17.26 -15.45
C GLY A 420 -2.27 16.92 -15.41
N ALA A 421 -2.93 17.12 -14.26
CA ALA A 421 -4.38 16.89 -14.10
C ALA A 421 -5.27 18.04 -14.62
N ILE A 422 -4.67 19.18 -14.98
CA ILE A 422 -5.36 20.34 -15.58
C ILE A 422 -5.17 20.33 -17.12
N LEU A 423 -4.23 19.54 -17.63
CA LEU A 423 -3.88 19.43 -19.05
C LEU A 423 -4.34 18.12 -19.72
N CYS A 424 -5.08 17.29 -18.99
CA CYS A 424 -5.91 16.20 -19.51
C CYS A 424 -7.37 16.51 -19.16
#